data_AF-A0A537MXL8-F1
#
_entry.id   AF-A0A537MXL8-F1
#
_cell.length_a   1.000
_cell.length_b   1.000
_cell.length_c   1.000
_cell.angle_alpha   90.00
_cell.angle_beta   90.00
_cell.angle_gamma   90.00
#
_symmetry.space_group_name_H-M   'P 1'
#
loop_
_entity.id
_entity.type
_entity.pdbx_description
1 polymer ?
#
loop_
_entity_poly.entity_id
_entity_poly.type
_entity_poly.pdbx_seq_one_letter_code
_entity_poly.pdbx_strand_id
1 'polypeptide(L)'
;VPTMPSIPVENRSAISKFIAPNVLFYFRYGALATVITGLLLAWMQGYILQALMFQKGFVMIGTGMWMALIMAFNVWFIIWPNQQKILGLVPATDEQKAAAAKPALYASRFNTMFSIGMLYCMVAQQNMPI
;
A
#
# COMPACT_ATOMS: atom_id res chain seq x y z
N VAL A 1 -3.80 -0.46 -14.93
CA VAL A 1 -3.47 0.94 -15.27
C VAL A 1 -4.46 1.40 -16.33
N PRO A 2 -5.38 2.32 -16.00
CA PRO A 2 -6.53 2.66 -16.86
C PRO A 2 -6.14 3.18 -18.25
N THR A 3 -4.95 3.80 -18.38
CA THR A 3 -4.47 4.47 -19.59
C THR A 3 -3.48 3.65 -20.42
N MET A 4 -3.01 2.50 -19.94
CA MET A 4 -2.13 1.62 -20.74
C MET A 4 -2.75 1.20 -22.09
N PRO A 5 -4.06 0.97 -22.22
CA PRO A 5 -4.68 0.62 -23.51
C PRO A 5 -4.77 1.77 -24.53
N SER A 6 -4.62 3.03 -24.12
CA SER A 6 -4.74 4.21 -25.00
C SER A 6 -3.38 4.73 -25.50
N ILE A 7 -2.27 4.20 -25.01
CA ILE A 7 -0.92 4.59 -25.43
C ILE A 7 -0.52 3.79 -26.69
N PRO A 8 0.16 4.35 -27.70
CA PRO A 8 0.68 3.58 -28.84
C PRO A 8 1.55 2.40 -28.38
N VAL A 9 1.43 1.23 -29.03
CA VAL A 9 2.05 -0.03 -28.59
C VAL A 9 3.58 0.08 -28.47
N GLU A 10 4.22 0.86 -29.35
CA GLU A 10 5.65 1.18 -29.29
C GLU A 10 6.07 1.84 -27.96
N ASN A 11 5.27 2.77 -27.46
CA ASN A 11 5.60 3.55 -26.26
C ASN A 11 5.31 2.78 -24.97
N ARG A 12 4.42 1.77 -25.00
CA ARG A 12 4.09 0.95 -23.81
C ARG A 12 5.29 0.17 -23.28
N SER A 13 6.16 -0.32 -24.18
CA SER A 13 7.38 -1.04 -23.78
C SER A 13 8.38 -0.12 -23.10
N ALA A 14 8.54 1.13 -23.56
CA ALA A 14 9.45 2.09 -22.94
C ALA A 14 8.98 2.48 -21.52
N ILE A 15 7.67 2.73 -21.35
CA ILE A 15 7.08 3.04 -20.05
C ILE A 15 7.23 1.88 -19.07
N SER A 16 6.95 0.65 -19.52
CA SER A 16 7.00 -0.54 -18.66
C SER A 16 8.43 -0.91 -18.25
N LYS A 17 9.43 -0.62 -19.09
CA LYS A 17 10.84 -0.94 -18.82
C LYS A 17 11.58 0.14 -18.04
N PHE A 18 11.29 1.44 -18.26
CA PHE A 18 12.08 2.53 -17.68
C PHE A 18 11.34 3.34 -16.61
N ILE A 19 10.02 3.54 -16.77
CA ILE A 19 9.25 4.41 -15.86
C ILE A 19 8.65 3.60 -14.72
N ALA A 20 8.01 2.47 -15.03
CA ALA A 20 7.32 1.65 -14.04
C ALA A 20 8.24 1.16 -12.89
N PRO A 21 9.48 0.71 -13.12
CA PRO A 21 10.36 0.28 -12.04
C PRO A 21 10.74 1.41 -11.08
N ASN A 22 11.05 2.59 -11.63
CA ASN A 22 11.42 3.77 -10.84
C ASN A 22 10.23 4.30 -10.03
N VAL A 23 9.05 4.42 -10.64
CA VAL A 23 7.84 4.89 -9.95
C VAL A 23 7.47 3.95 -8.80
N LEU A 24 7.52 2.63 -9.04
CA LEU A 24 7.19 1.65 -8.01
C LEU A 24 8.22 1.61 -6.88
N PHE A 25 9.49 1.87 -7.19
CA PHE A 25 10.54 2.04 -6.18
C PHE A 25 10.23 3.22 -5.26
N TYR A 26 9.96 4.42 -5.80
CA TYR A 26 9.62 5.59 -4.99
C TYR A 26 8.29 5.41 -4.23
N PHE A 27 7.28 4.81 -4.86
CA PHE A 27 6.00 4.52 -4.21
C PHE A 27 6.18 3.67 -2.94
N ARG A 28 7.07 2.69 -2.98
CA ARG A 28 7.36 1.82 -1.83
C ARG A 28 7.93 2.60 -0.64
N TYR A 29 8.92 3.47 -0.88
CA TYR A 29 9.49 4.30 0.18
C TYR A 29 8.54 5.40 0.63
N GLY A 30 7.71 5.95 -0.26
CA GLY A 30 6.64 6.87 0.09
C GLY A 30 5.62 6.22 1.04
N ALA A 31 5.18 5.00 0.74
CA ALA A 31 4.29 4.24 1.62
C ALA A 31 4.92 3.97 3.00
N LEU A 32 6.22 3.64 3.04
CA LEU A 32 6.94 3.46 4.31
C LEU A 32 7.05 4.78 5.09
N ALA A 33 7.34 5.89 4.41
CA ALA A 33 7.40 7.21 5.04
C ALA A 33 6.05 7.61 5.66
N THR A 34 4.94 7.32 5.00
CA THR A 34 3.59 7.56 5.56
C THR A 34 3.35 6.76 6.84
N VAL A 35 3.76 5.49 6.90
CA VAL A 35 3.63 4.68 8.12
C VAL A 35 4.51 5.23 9.23
N ILE A 36 5.77 5.55 8.94
CA ILE A 36 6.71 6.08 9.93
C ILE A 36 6.21 7.41 10.49
N THR A 37 5.77 8.33 9.62
CA THR A 37 5.23 9.63 10.05
C THR A 37 3.95 9.46 10.87
N GLY A 38 3.05 8.56 10.47
CA GLY A 38 1.85 8.23 11.26
C GLY A 38 2.16 7.67 12.65
N LEU A 39 3.15 6.77 12.75
CA LEU A 39 3.60 6.23 14.04
C LEU A 39 4.29 7.29 14.90
N LEU A 40 5.10 8.16 14.30
CA LEU A 40 5.73 9.29 15.00
C LEU A 40 4.68 10.26 15.57
N LEU A 41 3.63 10.57 14.80
CA LEU A 41 2.52 11.39 15.28
C LEU A 41 1.80 10.74 16.46
N ALA A 42 1.49 9.44 16.37
CA ALA A 42 0.85 8.70 17.46
C ALA A 42 1.74 8.63 18.71
N TRP A 43 3.06 8.54 18.53
CA TRP A 43 4.04 8.58 19.61
C TRP A 43 4.10 9.96 20.28
N MET A 44 4.19 11.04 19.50
CA MET A 44 4.22 12.42 20.01
C MET A 44 2.96 12.78 20.78
N GLN A 45 1.81 12.25 20.37
CA GLN A 45 0.54 12.45 21.05
C GLN A 45 0.30 11.48 22.22
N GLY A 46 1.24 10.56 22.48
CA GLY A 46 1.20 9.67 23.65
C GLY A 46 0.12 8.60 23.63
N TYR A 47 -0.52 8.34 22.48
CA TYR A 47 -1.61 7.35 22.36
C TYR A 47 -1.23 6.07 21.61
N ILE A 48 0.02 5.93 21.16
CA ILE A 48 0.44 4.81 20.30
C ILE A 48 0.14 3.43 20.88
N LEU A 49 0.42 3.20 22.16
CA LEU A 49 0.13 1.92 22.83
C LEU A 49 -1.37 1.72 23.02
N GLN A 50 -2.09 2.78 23.39
CA GLN A 50 -3.52 2.78 23.63
C GLN A 50 -4.28 2.46 22.34
N ALA A 51 -3.86 3.03 21.21
CA ALA A 51 -4.42 2.75 19.90
C ALA A 51 -4.11 1.32 19.43
N LEU A 52 -2.86 0.86 19.56
CA LEU A 52 -2.49 -0.49 19.13
C LEU A 52 -3.14 -1.60 19.97
N MET A 53 -3.41 -1.32 21.25
CA MET A 53 -4.10 -2.23 22.18
C MET A 53 -5.63 -2.08 22.20
N PHE A 54 -6.21 -1.24 21.34
CA PHE A 54 -7.66 -0.97 21.31
C PHE A 54 -8.24 -0.56 22.67
N GLN A 55 -7.53 0.30 23.41
CA GLN A 55 -8.05 0.82 24.66
C GLN A 55 -9.30 1.68 24.44
N LYS A 56 -10.15 1.75 25.46
CA LYS A 56 -11.38 2.55 25.44
C LYS A 56 -11.04 4.01 25.08
N GLY A 57 -11.70 4.55 24.05
CA GLY A 57 -11.42 5.89 23.52
C GLY A 57 -10.53 5.90 22.27
N PHE A 58 -9.76 4.84 21.99
CA PHE A 58 -8.80 4.76 20.88
C PHE A 58 -9.05 3.60 19.91
N VAL A 59 -10.18 2.91 20.04
CA VAL A 59 -10.51 1.74 19.20
C VAL A 59 -10.57 2.13 17.72
N MET A 60 -11.21 3.25 17.37
CA MET A 60 -11.39 3.65 15.97
C MET A 60 -10.05 4.00 15.31
N ILE A 61 -9.23 4.84 15.96
CA ILE A 61 -7.89 5.15 15.45
C ILE A 61 -6.98 3.91 15.44
N GLY A 62 -7.09 3.04 16.44
CA GLY A 62 -6.39 1.76 16.51
C GLY A 62 -6.70 0.86 15.32
N THR A 63 -7.98 0.72 14.96
CA THR A 63 -8.39 -0.04 13.77
C THR A 63 -7.80 0.56 12.49
N GLY A 64 -7.88 1.89 12.35
CA GLY A 64 -7.26 2.59 11.21
C GLY A 64 -5.75 2.38 11.12
N MET A 65 -5.04 2.41 12.24
CA MET A 65 -3.60 2.16 12.31
C MET A 65 -3.25 0.72 11.89
N TRP A 66 -3.98 -0.29 12.37
CA TRP A 66 -3.77 -1.68 11.97
C TRP A 66 -4.05 -1.90 10.48
N MET A 67 -5.08 -1.28 9.92
CA MET A 67 -5.35 -1.32 8.48
C MET A 67 -4.16 -0.74 7.69
N ALA A 68 -3.61 0.40 8.12
CA ALA A 68 -2.44 1.01 7.49
C ALA A 68 -1.19 0.12 7.59
N LEU A 69 -0.95 -0.53 8.73
CA LEU A 69 0.18 -1.47 8.91
C LEU A 69 0.04 -2.71 8.01
N ILE A 70 -1.16 -3.29 7.91
CA ILE A 70 -1.45 -4.42 7.01
C ILE A 70 -1.25 -4.00 5.55
N MET A 71 -1.71 -2.80 5.18
CA MET A 71 -1.49 -2.26 3.83
C MET A 71 0.00 -2.12 3.51
N ALA A 72 0.79 -1.60 4.45
CA ALA A 72 2.24 -1.47 4.28
C ALA A 72 2.92 -2.84 4.14
N PHE A 73 2.50 -3.81 4.95
CA PHE A 73 2.94 -5.19 4.80
C PHE A 73 2.63 -5.74 3.40
N ASN A 74 1.41 -5.55 2.90
CA ASN A 74 1.03 -5.97 1.55
C ASN A 74 1.91 -5.32 0.46
N VAL A 75 2.26 -4.04 0.59
CA VAL A 75 3.15 -3.35 -0.37
C VAL A 75 4.53 -4.00 -0.41
N TRP A 76 5.13 -4.24 0.75
CA TRP A 76 6.50 -4.71 0.86
C TRP A 76 6.66 -6.22 0.62
N PHE A 77 5.74 -7.04 1.09
CA PHE A 77 5.88 -8.50 1.08
C PHE A 77 5.09 -9.19 -0.04
N ILE A 78 4.01 -8.59 -0.55
CA ILE A 78 3.18 -9.22 -1.58
C ILE A 78 3.33 -8.50 -2.91
N ILE A 79 3.09 -7.20 -2.96
CA ILE A 79 3.07 -6.43 -4.20
C ILE A 79 4.47 -6.37 -4.80
N TRP A 80 5.48 -5.99 -4.00
CA TRP A 80 6.83 -5.79 -4.50
C TRP A 80 7.49 -7.06 -5.09
N PRO A 81 7.51 -8.23 -4.42
CA PRO A 81 8.13 -9.43 -4.99
C PRO A 81 7.45 -9.90 -6.28
N ASN A 82 6.13 -9.73 -6.38
CA ASN A 82 5.40 -10.06 -7.60
C ASN A 82 5.66 -9.03 -8.71
N GLN A 83 5.78 -7.75 -8.39
CA GLN A 83 6.17 -6.71 -9.34
C GLN A 83 7.59 -6.90 -9.87
N GLN A 84 8.54 -7.34 -9.04
CA GLN A 84 9.90 -7.64 -9.49
C GLN A 84 9.92 -8.72 -10.57
N LYS A 85 9.08 -9.75 -10.45
CA LYS A 85 8.92 -10.80 -11.46
C LYS A 85 8.27 -10.25 -12.73
N ILE A 86 7.17 -9.49 -12.60
CA ILE A 86 6.42 -8.94 -13.74
C ILE A 86 7.25 -7.94 -14.56
N LEU A 87 8.05 -7.10 -13.89
CA LEU A 87 8.89 -6.10 -14.52
C LEU A 87 10.22 -6.68 -15.05
N GLY A 88 10.49 -7.97 -14.81
CA GLY A 88 11.73 -8.62 -15.25
C GLY A 88 12.97 -8.20 -14.45
N LEU A 89 12.81 -7.65 -13.24
CA LEU A 89 13.91 -7.34 -12.33
C LEU A 89 14.53 -8.61 -11.72
N VAL A 90 13.75 -9.70 -11.67
CA VAL A 90 14.19 -11.03 -11.24
C VAL A 90 13.93 -12.01 -12.39
N PRO A 91 14.88 -12.92 -12.71
CA PRO A 91 14.65 -13.95 -13.70
C PRO A 91 13.44 -14.81 -13.30
N ALA A 92 12.43 -14.82 -14.16
CA ALA A 92 11.20 -15.58 -13.97
C ALA A 92 10.70 -16.07 -15.34
N THR A 93 10.17 -17.30 -15.39
CA THR A 93 9.52 -17.82 -16.60
C THR A 93 8.25 -17.04 -16.91
N ASP A 94 7.78 -17.09 -18.15
CA ASP A 94 6.56 -16.36 -18.53
C ASP A 94 5.31 -16.86 -17.78
N GLU A 95 5.30 -18.14 -17.40
CA GLU A 95 4.29 -18.73 -16.51
C GLU A 95 4.35 -18.12 -15.10
N GLN A 96 5.55 -17.93 -14.54
CA GLN A 96 5.73 -17.29 -13.24
C GLN A 96 5.33 -15.81 -13.26
N LYS A 97 5.58 -15.10 -14.37
CA LYS A 97 5.13 -13.71 -14.55
C LYS A 97 3.61 -13.62 -14.62
N ALA A 98 2.96 -14.52 -15.37
CA ALA A 98 1.51 -14.59 -15.47
C ALA A 98 0.88 -14.91 -14.10
N ALA A 99 1.49 -15.83 -13.34
CA ALA A 99 1.04 -16.18 -11.99
C ALA A 99 1.21 -15.03 -10.99
N ALA A 100 2.27 -14.22 -11.11
CA ALA A 100 2.54 -13.08 -10.23
C ALA A 100 1.57 -11.89 -10.41
N ALA A 101 0.96 -11.75 -11.60
CA ALA A 101 0.09 -10.63 -11.92
C ALA A 101 -1.20 -10.60 -11.07
N LYS A 102 -1.84 -11.76 -10.84
CA LYS A 102 -3.10 -11.84 -10.07
C LYS A 102 -2.90 -11.47 -8.59
N PRO A 103 -1.94 -12.04 -7.84
CA PRO A 103 -1.68 -11.65 -6.46
C PRO A 103 -1.36 -10.17 -6.30
N ALA A 104 -0.52 -9.59 -7.18
CA ALA A 104 -0.19 -8.18 -7.14
C ALA A 104 -1.44 -7.29 -7.33
N LEU A 105 -2.33 -7.67 -8.27
CA LEU A 105 -3.56 -6.93 -8.53
C LEU A 105 -4.54 -7.02 -7.35
N TYR A 106 -4.75 -8.21 -6.78
CA TYR A 106 -5.65 -8.37 -5.65
C TYR A 106 -5.15 -7.65 -4.41
N ALA A 107 -3.85 -7.74 -4.11
CA ALA A 107 -3.23 -7.01 -3.00
C ALA A 107 -3.37 -5.48 -3.19
N SER A 108 -3.22 -4.98 -4.42
CA SER A 108 -3.46 -3.56 -4.72
C SER A 108 -4.92 -3.16 -4.48
N ARG A 109 -5.89 -3.95 -4.94
CA ARG A 109 -7.33 -3.70 -4.71
C ARG A 109 -7.70 -3.73 -3.23
N PHE A 110 -7.14 -4.69 -2.51
CA PHE A 110 -7.32 -4.81 -1.07
C PHE A 110 -6.80 -3.56 -0.35
N ASN A 111 -5.58 -3.10 -0.69
CA ASN A 111 -5.04 -1.87 -0.13
C ASN A 111 -5.90 -0.65 -0.47
N THR A 112 -6.45 -0.55 -1.68
CA THR A 112 -7.38 0.53 -2.01
C THR A 112 -8.65 0.47 -1.16
N MET A 113 -9.29 -0.69 -0.99
CA MET A 113 -10.46 -0.82 -0.11
C MET A 113 -10.13 -0.49 1.36
N PHE A 114 -8.98 -0.94 1.85
CA PHE A 114 -8.54 -0.65 3.20
C PHE A 114 -8.24 0.83 3.42
N SER A 115 -7.76 1.54 2.39
CA SER A 115 -7.55 2.99 2.50
C SER A 115 -8.85 3.74 2.80
N ILE A 116 -9.98 3.31 2.22
CA ILE A 116 -11.30 3.90 2.46
C ILE A 116 -11.73 3.66 3.91
N GLY A 117 -11.64 2.41 4.39
CA GLY A 117 -12.00 2.10 5.78
C GLY A 117 -11.08 2.76 6.81
N MET A 118 -9.78 2.87 6.51
CA MET A 118 -8.83 3.58 7.35
C MET A 118 -9.16 5.07 7.44
N LEU A 119 -9.46 5.74 6.33
CA LEU A 119 -9.88 7.15 6.31
C LEU A 119 -11.18 7.36 7.08
N TYR A 120 -12.14 6.44 6.94
CA TYR A 120 -13.36 6.46 7.74
C TYR A 120 -13.07 6.38 9.24
N CYS A 121 -12.20 5.46 9.67
CA CYS A 121 -11.79 5.34 11.07
C CYS A 121 -11.14 6.63 11.61
N MET A 122 -10.33 7.32 10.81
CA MET A 122 -9.72 8.59 11.19
C MET A 122 -10.77 9.68 11.41
N VAL A 123 -11.70 9.84 10.45
CA VAL A 123 -12.79 10.83 10.55
C VAL A 123 -13.72 10.50 11.72
N ALA A 124 -14.05 9.23 11.92
CA ALA A 124 -14.89 8.78 13.01
C ALA A 124 -14.24 9.06 14.39
N GLN A 125 -12.93 8.85 14.52
CA GLN A 125 -12.21 9.21 15.75
C GLN A 125 -12.23 10.72 16.00
N GLN A 126 -12.00 11.53 14.95
CA GLN A 126 -11.98 12.99 15.07
C GLN A 126 -13.34 13.56 15.51
N ASN A 127 -14.44 12.94 15.06
CA ASN A 127 -15.80 13.36 15.40
C ASN A 127 -16.41 12.56 16.55
N MET A 128 -15.62 11.71 17.23
CA MET A 128 -16.13 10.97 18.37
C MET A 128 -16.39 11.95 19.51
N PRO A 129 -17.63 12.04 20.03
CA PRO A 129 -17.90 12.90 21.18
C PRO A 129 -17.05 12.40 22.33
N ILE A 130 -16.22 13.29 22.85
CA ILE A 130 -15.35 13.07 24.02
C ILE A 130 -16.22 12.82 25.25
#